data_AF-A0A843TSN6-F1
#
_entry.id   AF-A0A843TSN6-F1
#
_cell.length_a   1.000
_cell.length_b   1.000
_cell.length_c   1.000
_cell.angle_alpha   90.00
_cell.angle_beta   90.00
_cell.angle_gamma   90.00
#
_symmetry.space_group_name_H-M   'P 1'
#
loop_
_entity.id
_entity.type
_entity.pdbx_description
1 polymer ?
#
loop_
_entity_poly.entity_id
_entity_poly.type
_entity_poly.pdbx_seq_one_letter_code
_entity_poly.pdbx_strand_id
1 'polypeptide(L)' 'MESDKKICVEWNNVGQPVGLGGRSLSTFLGIVARNASKLPIDIPIWNKISKTHIEDVWDFIKRMYDVGKSEKK' A
#
# COMPACT_ATOMS: atom_id res chain seq x y z
N MET A 1 -10.59 15.43 18.29
CA MET A 1 -10.42 14.24 17.45
C MET A 1 -9.71 14.72 16.21
N GLU A 2 -8.39 14.62 16.19
CA GLU A 2 -7.55 15.12 15.11
C GLU A 2 -7.74 14.18 13.92
N SER A 3 -8.37 14.66 12.86
CA SER A 3 -8.59 13.89 11.65
C SER A 3 -7.23 13.42 11.13
N ASP A 4 -6.93 12.12 11.27
CA ASP A 4 -5.74 11.44 10.73
C ASP A 4 -5.45 11.99 9.33
N LYS A 5 -4.41 12.83 9.25
CA LYS A 5 -4.07 13.59 8.05
C LYS A 5 -3.39 12.64 7.07
N LYS A 6 -4.19 11.84 6.37
CA LYS A 6 -3.71 10.85 5.40
C LYS A 6 -2.98 11.55 4.27
N ILE A 7 -1.92 10.92 3.78
CA ILE A 7 -1.20 11.41 2.61
C ILE A 7 -2.05 11.11 1.36
N CYS A 8 -2.49 12.16 0.66
CA CYS A 8 -3.22 12.01 -0.59
C CYS A 8 -2.31 11.38 -1.66
N VAL A 9 -2.80 10.34 -2.33
CA VAL A 9 -2.11 9.68 -3.44
C VAL A 9 -2.84 10.01 -4.73
N GLU A 10 -2.15 10.74 -5.61
CA GLU A 10 -2.64 11.03 -6.96
C GLU A 10 -2.35 9.84 -7.86
N TRP A 11 -3.29 9.51 -8.76
CA TRP A 11 -3.16 8.40 -9.70
C TRP A 11 -3.23 8.92 -11.12
N ASN A 12 -2.40 8.38 -12.01
CA ASN A 12 -2.49 8.67 -13.44
C ASN A 12 -3.53 7.75 -14.12
N ASN A 13 -3.74 7.97 -15.43
CA ASN A 13 -4.71 7.20 -16.23
C ASN A 13 -4.39 5.70 -16.39
N VAL A 14 -3.18 5.27 -15.99
CA VAL A 14 -2.77 3.85 -15.99
C VAL A 14 -2.75 3.25 -14.59
N GLY A 15 -3.27 3.96 -13.58
CA GLY A 15 -3.37 3.47 -12.20
C GLY A 15 -2.04 3.42 -11.47
N GLN A 16 -1.05 4.23 -11.88
CA GLN A 16 0.19 4.39 -11.14
C GLN A 16 0.14 5.62 -10.22
N PRO A 17 0.69 5.52 -9.01
CA PRO A 17 0.72 6.64 -8.10
C PRO A 17 1.76 7.67 -8.56
N VAL A 18 1.35 8.93 -8.68
CA VAL A 18 2.17 10.05 -9.17
C VAL A 18 2.27 11.16 -8.11
N GLY A 19 3.09 12.18 -8.39
CA GLY A 19 3.29 13.30 -7.47
C GLY A 19 4.07 12.94 -6.20
N LEU A 20 3.99 13.83 -5.20
CA LEU A 20 4.69 13.64 -3.92
C LEU A 20 4.10 12.49 -3.09
N GLY A 21 2.78 12.35 -3.12
CA GLY A 21 2.06 11.24 -2.48
C GLY A 21 2.48 9.89 -3.03
N GLY A 22 2.61 9.76 -4.36
CA GLY A 22 3.03 8.51 -4.98
C GLY A 22 4.49 8.14 -4.73
N ARG A 23 5.40 9.13 -4.65
CA ARG A 23 6.80 8.90 -4.24
C ARG A 23 6.89 8.41 -2.80
N SER A 24 6.13 9.02 -1.90
CA SER A 24 6.04 8.61 -0.49
C SER A 24 5.50 7.17 -0.38
N LEU A 25 4.39 6.87 -1.06
CA LEU A 25 3.81 5.52 -1.09
C LEU A 25 4.80 4.48 -1.62
N SER A 26 5.52 4.79 -2.70
CA SER A 26 6.52 3.88 -3.28
C SER A 26 7.66 3.58 -2.30
N THR A 27 8.14 4.61 -1.59
CA THR A 27 9.18 4.48 -0.57
C THR A 27 8.70 3.62 0.59
N PHE A 28 7.49 3.87 1.06
CA PHE A 28 6.86 3.10 2.14
C PHE A 28 6.67 1.64 1.76
N LEU A 29 6.16 1.34 0.56
CA LEU A 29 6.03 -0.02 0.05
C LEU A 29 7.39 -0.73 0.01
N GLY A 30 8.45 -0.03 -0.41
CA GLY A 30 9.81 -0.57 -0.36
C GLY A 30 10.31 -0.89 1.05
N ILE A 31 9.84 -0.20 2.09
CA ILE A 31 10.12 -0.53 3.49
C ILE A 31 9.32 -1.76 3.93
N VAL A 32 8.02 -1.79 3.63
CA VAL A 32 7.12 -2.90 3.98
C VAL A 32 7.58 -4.21 3.32
N ALA A 33 7.97 -4.17 2.05
CA ALA A 33 8.48 -5.32 1.29
C ALA A 33 9.76 -5.92 1.89
N ARG A 34 10.56 -5.13 2.60
CA ARG A 34 11.78 -5.60 3.30
C ARG A 34 11.49 -6.13 4.70
N ASN A 35 10.29 -5.92 5.22
CA ASN A 35 9.90 -6.41 6.52
C ASN A 35 9.38 -7.84 6.39
N ALA A 36 10.27 -8.82 6.62
CA ALA A 36 9.96 -10.24 6.54
C ALA A 36 8.78 -10.68 7.43
N SER A 37 8.50 -9.95 8.52
CA SER A 37 7.36 -10.21 9.40
C SER A 37 6.02 -9.79 8.80
N LYS A 38 6.02 -8.94 7.76
CA LYS A 38 4.82 -8.46 7.06
C LYS A 38 4.69 -9.04 5.67
N LEU A 39 5.81 -9.16 4.95
CA LEU A 39 5.89 -9.80 3.64
C LEU A 39 7.04 -10.83 3.68
N PRO A 40 6.71 -12.12 3.88
CA PRO A 40 7.73 -13.17 3.96
C PRO A 40 8.47 -13.29 2.63
N ILE A 41 9.79 -13.07 2.64
CA ILE A 41 10.65 -13.16 1.44
C ILE A 41 10.95 -14.63 1.08
N ASP A 42 10.76 -15.53 2.03
CA ASP A 42 10.90 -16.99 1.90
C ASP A 42 9.78 -17.64 1.08
N ILE A 43 8.71 -16.90 0.75
CA ILE A 43 7.66 -17.36 -0.14
C ILE A 43 7.99 -16.91 -1.58
N PRO A 44 8.46 -17.81 -2.45
CA PRO A 44 8.90 -17.43 -3.79
C PRO A 44 7.74 -17.07 -4.73
N ILE A 45 6.49 -17.31 -4.33
CA ILE A 45 5.32 -17.08 -5.18
C ILE A 45 4.30 -16.21 -4.43
N TRP A 46 4.06 -15.00 -4.95
CA TRP A 46 3.16 -14.02 -4.36
C TRP A 46 1.76 -14.57 -4.04
N ASN A 47 1.25 -15.46 -4.90
CA ASN A 47 -0.07 -16.08 -4.72
C ASN A 47 -0.15 -17.07 -3.54
N LYS A 48 0.99 -17.45 -2.94
CA LYS A 48 1.06 -18.30 -1.75
C LYS A 48 1.10 -17.49 -0.44
N ILE A 49 1.23 -16.17 -0.52
CA ILE A 49 1.09 -15.31 0.66
C ILE A 49 -0.37 -15.38 1.12
N SER A 50 -0.57 -15.66 2.42
CA SER A 50 -1.92 -15.73 2.99
C SER A 50 -2.68 -14.43 2.73
N LYS A 51 -3.96 -14.54 2.34
CA LYS A 51 -4.83 -13.39 2.10
C LYS A 51 -4.88 -12.45 3.30
N THR A 52 -4.89 -13.01 4.51
CA THR A 52 -4.89 -12.23 5.76
C THR A 52 -3.66 -11.32 5.87
N HIS A 53 -2.48 -11.79 5.47
CA HIS A 53 -1.27 -10.95 5.48
C HIS A 53 -1.35 -9.81 4.47
N ILE A 54 -1.90 -10.08 3.28
CA ILE A 54 -2.10 -9.06 2.26
C ILE A 54 -3.12 -8.02 2.73
N GLU A 55 -4.20 -8.46 3.37
CA GLU A 55 -5.24 -7.59 3.93
C GLU A 55 -4.69 -6.69 5.06
N ASP A 56 -3.88 -7.24 5.97
CA ASP A 56 -3.22 -6.47 7.02
C ASP A 56 -2.31 -5.36 6.47
N VAL A 57 -1.51 -5.68 5.45
CA VAL A 57 -0.65 -4.70 4.77
C VAL A 57 -1.50 -3.65 4.07
N TRP A 58 -2.61 -4.05 3.44
CA TRP A 58 -3.51 -3.15 2.74
C TRP A 58 -4.23 -2.18 3.69
N ASP A 59 -4.68 -2.66 4.85
CA ASP A 59 -5.28 -1.82 5.86
C ASP A 59 -4.27 -0.86 6.51
N PHE A 60 -3.01 -1.29 6.64
CA PHE A 60 -1.94 -0.41 7.08
C PHE A 60 -1.69 0.72 6.06
N ILE A 61 -1.72 0.43 4.76
CA ILE A 61 -1.62 1.43 3.70
C ILE A 61 -2.80 2.42 3.77
N LYS A 62 -4.04 1.94 3.90
CA LYS A 62 -5.24 2.80 3.98
C LYS A 62 -5.30 3.68 5.23
N ARG A 63 -4.62 3.30 6.31
CA ARG A 63 -4.50 4.14 7.51
C ARG A 63 -3.60 5.35 7.24
N MET A 64 -2.51 5.13 6.52
CA MET A 64 -1.47 6.14 6.26
C MET A 64 -1.77 7.01 5.03
N TYR A 65 -2.37 6.43 4.00
CA TYR A 65 -2.58 7.03 2.69
C TYR A 65 -4.06 7.09 2.33
N ASP A 66 -4.47 8.19 1.70
CA ASP A 66 -5.75 8.27 1.00
C ASP A 66 -5.54 7.80 -0.44
N VAL A 67 -5.82 6.51 -0.64
CA VAL A 67 -5.63 5.83 -1.93
C VAL A 67 -6.86 5.92 -2.85
N GLY A 68 -7.90 6.67 -2.46
CA GLY A 68 -9.17 6.71 -3.18
C GLY A 68 -9.94 5.39 -3.11
N LYS A 69 -11.24 5.41 -3.40
CA LYS A 69 -12.00 4.17 -3.59
C LYS A 69 -11.58 3.58 -4.94
N SER A 70 -11.01 2.39 -4.95
CA SER A 70 -10.95 1.57 -6.16
C SER A 70 -12.36 1.12 -6.51
N GLU A 71 -13.11 2.00 -7.17
CA GLU A 71 -14.31 1.59 -7.90
C GLU A 71 -13.82 0.69 -9.04
N LYS A 72 -13.85 -0.62 -8.77
CA LYS A 72 -13.74 -1.63 -9.81
C LYS A 72 -14.87 -1.36 -10.81
N LYS A 73 -14.53 -0.83 -11.98
CA LYS A 73 -15.44 -0.71 -13.11
C LYS A 73 -15.46 -2.00 -13.91
#